data_AF-A0ABD1HBR9-F1
#
_entry.id   AF-A0ABD1HBR9-F1
#
_cell.length_a   1.000
_cell.length_b   1.000
_cell.length_c   1.000
_cell.angle_alpha   90.00
_cell.angle_beta   90.00
_cell.angle_gamma   90.00
#
_symmetry.space_group_name_H-M   'P 1'
#
loop_
_entity.id
_entity.type
_entity.pdbx_description
1 polymer ?
#
loop_
_entity_poly.entity_id
_entity_poly.type
_entity_poly.pdbx_seq_one_letter_code
_entity_poly.pdbx_strand_id
1 'polypeptide(L)'
;MMESPSPIYNLYRAAQLRFPGEEILEEAAKFAFNFLQQKIANHQFQEKWIISHHLIDEVKEGLKMPWYATLPRVEAAYYLQHYAGSEDVWIGKVFYRMPEISNDRYKELAILDFNKCQTQHQLEWIHMQEWYHISSVTEFGISKKRLLRAYFLAAATIFEPERRQERLLWAKTLIVSKMITSFANHGTALSLDHIKIALVTHNLDEIVSSMKDHGLARTLLTTFQKLLDGFDIYTRHQLKNAWSQWFMKVQQREANGGDDAELLANTLNICSAAFNEDVLLHHEYTTLSALTNKICMRLSQIKDKKTLEVVDGGIKDKELEMDMQALVKLVLEENGGSGVDRNIKNTFLSVFKTFYYSAYHDDETTDVHIFKVLFGPVV
;
A
#
# COMPACT_ATOMS: atom_id res chain seq x y z
N MET A 1 -38.04 -10.55 -11.31
CA MET A 1 -37.57 -10.93 -9.96
C MET A 1 -36.70 -9.78 -9.48
N MET A 2 -37.04 -9.07 -8.40
CA MET A 2 -36.15 -8.00 -7.90
C MET A 2 -34.93 -8.65 -7.22
N GLU A 3 -33.74 -8.39 -7.74
CA GLU A 3 -32.47 -8.84 -7.16
C GLU A 3 -32.25 -8.19 -5.79
N SER A 4 -31.66 -8.93 -4.84
CA SER A 4 -31.35 -8.42 -3.50
C SER A 4 -29.99 -7.70 -3.51
N PRO A 5 -29.74 -6.67 -2.68
CA PRO A 5 -28.46 -5.99 -2.65
C PRO A 5 -27.26 -6.87 -2.26
N SER A 6 -27.39 -7.79 -1.29
CA SER A 6 -26.23 -8.55 -0.82
C SER A 6 -25.57 -9.46 -1.87
N PRO A 7 -26.29 -10.26 -2.70
CA PRO A 7 -25.63 -11.03 -3.76
C PRO A 7 -25.00 -10.13 -4.83
N ILE A 8 -25.60 -8.98 -5.12
CA ILE A 8 -25.06 -8.02 -6.09
C ILE A 8 -23.79 -7.34 -5.54
N TYR A 9 -23.74 -7.06 -4.24
CA TYR A 9 -22.52 -6.57 -3.60
C TYR A 9 -21.41 -7.61 -3.60
N ASN A 10 -21.72 -8.89 -3.38
CA ASN A 10 -20.75 -9.98 -3.54
C ASN A 10 -20.26 -10.09 -4.99
N LEU A 11 -21.15 -9.95 -5.97
CA LEU A 11 -20.77 -9.91 -7.40
C LEU A 11 -19.84 -8.73 -7.70
N TYR A 12 -20.15 -7.54 -7.17
CA TYR A 12 -19.29 -6.35 -7.31
C TYR A 12 -17.89 -6.58 -6.74
N ARG A 13 -17.77 -7.20 -5.55
CA ARG A 13 -16.48 -7.52 -4.94
C ARG A 13 -15.71 -8.57 -5.74
N ALA A 14 -16.37 -9.63 -6.19
CA ALA A 14 -15.75 -10.68 -6.98
C ALA A 14 -15.24 -10.16 -8.34
N ALA A 15 -16.03 -9.33 -9.03
CA ALA A 15 -15.70 -8.81 -10.35
C ALA A 15 -14.49 -7.86 -10.36
N GLN A 16 -14.07 -7.35 -9.20
CA GLN A 16 -12.86 -6.52 -9.06
C GLN A 16 -11.56 -7.34 -9.10
N LEU A 17 -11.63 -8.66 -8.97
CA LEU A 17 -10.47 -9.57 -9.06
C LEU A 17 -10.27 -10.16 -10.47
N ARG A 18 -10.92 -9.57 -11.48
CA ARG A 18 -10.87 -10.06 -12.86
C ARG A 18 -9.47 -10.05 -13.45
N PHE A 19 -9.19 -11.02 -14.31
CA PHE A 19 -7.97 -11.17 -15.09
C PHE A 19 -8.12 -10.61 -16.52
N PRO A 20 -7.00 -10.39 -17.23
CA PRO A 20 -7.05 -9.89 -18.60
C PRO A 20 -7.90 -10.79 -19.52
N GLY A 21 -8.84 -10.18 -20.24
CA GLY A 21 -9.75 -10.85 -21.18
C GLY A 21 -11.05 -11.36 -20.58
N GLU A 22 -11.28 -11.21 -19.27
CA GLU A 22 -12.54 -11.61 -18.62
C GLU A 22 -13.62 -10.52 -18.75
N GLU A 23 -14.09 -10.30 -19.99
CA GLU A 23 -15.09 -9.26 -20.31
C GLU A 23 -16.39 -9.40 -19.50
N ILE A 24 -16.81 -10.63 -19.20
CA ILE A 24 -18.00 -10.91 -18.39
C ILE A 24 -17.91 -10.29 -16.98
N LEU A 25 -16.72 -10.25 -16.38
CA LEU A 25 -16.52 -9.63 -15.07
C LEU A 25 -16.45 -8.10 -15.19
N GLU A 26 -16.04 -7.56 -16.34
CA GLU A 26 -16.17 -6.13 -16.60
C GLU A 26 -17.63 -5.69 -16.66
N GLU A 27 -18.47 -6.42 -17.40
CA GLU A 27 -19.90 -6.17 -17.45
C GLU A 27 -20.56 -6.34 -16.08
N ALA A 28 -20.20 -7.40 -15.34
CA ALA A 28 -20.71 -7.65 -14.00
C ALA A 28 -20.35 -6.54 -13.00
N ALA A 29 -19.12 -6.02 -13.04
CA ALA A 29 -18.70 -4.91 -12.16
C ALA A 29 -19.54 -3.65 -12.42
N LYS A 30 -19.71 -3.27 -13.70
CA LYS A 30 -20.51 -2.10 -14.11
C LYS A 30 -21.97 -2.27 -13.71
N PHE A 31 -22.54 -3.43 -14.00
CA PHE A 31 -23.91 -3.75 -13.64
C PHE A 31 -24.13 -3.65 -12.13
N ALA A 32 -23.29 -4.33 -11.35
CA ALA A 32 -23.43 -4.41 -9.91
C ALA A 32 -23.23 -3.04 -9.24
N PHE A 33 -22.22 -2.28 -9.65
CA PHE A 33 -21.99 -0.92 -9.15
C PHE A 33 -23.20 -0.02 -9.38
N ASN A 34 -23.69 0.04 -10.64
CA ASN A 34 -24.82 0.90 -11.01
C ASN A 34 -26.11 0.47 -10.32
N PHE A 35 -26.36 -0.84 -10.20
CA PHE A 35 -27.51 -1.37 -9.46
C PHE A 35 -27.50 -0.92 -8.00
N LEU A 36 -26.38 -1.13 -7.28
CA LEU A 36 -26.28 -0.80 -5.86
C LEU A 36 -26.38 0.71 -5.64
N GLN A 37 -25.71 1.51 -6.47
CA GLN A 37 -25.76 2.97 -6.40
C GLN A 37 -27.19 3.48 -6.60
N GLN A 38 -27.92 2.96 -7.59
CA GLN A 38 -29.33 3.33 -7.83
C GLN A 38 -30.23 2.93 -6.64
N LYS A 39 -30.03 1.73 -6.08
CA LYS A 39 -30.81 1.27 -4.91
C LYS A 39 -30.59 2.16 -3.69
N ILE A 40 -29.35 2.58 -3.46
CA ILE A 40 -29.02 3.51 -2.38
C ILE A 40 -29.62 4.89 -2.64
N ALA A 41 -29.41 5.47 -3.83
CA ALA A 41 -29.87 6.82 -4.17
C ALA A 41 -31.40 6.97 -4.11
N ASN A 42 -32.13 5.92 -4.54
CA ASN A 42 -33.59 5.93 -4.55
C ASN A 42 -34.21 5.50 -3.21
N HIS A 43 -33.41 5.25 -2.16
CA HIS A 43 -33.87 4.70 -0.88
C HIS A 43 -34.63 3.37 -1.03
N GLN A 44 -34.22 2.55 -2.01
CA GLN A 44 -34.82 1.26 -2.35
C GLN A 44 -33.95 0.07 -1.95
N PHE A 45 -33.05 0.26 -0.98
CA PHE A 45 -32.21 -0.80 -0.47
C PHE A 45 -33.04 -1.79 0.37
N GLN A 46 -33.54 -2.84 -0.27
CA GLN A 46 -34.38 -3.86 0.35
C GLN A 46 -33.65 -5.21 0.32
N GLU A 47 -33.07 -5.58 1.45
CA GLU A 47 -32.46 -6.89 1.64
C GLU A 47 -33.53 -7.95 1.94
N LYS A 48 -33.39 -9.11 1.31
CA LYS A 48 -34.35 -10.23 1.36
C LYS A 48 -33.86 -11.44 2.12
N TRP A 49 -32.55 -11.57 2.29
CA TRP A 49 -31.91 -12.79 2.80
C TRP A 49 -31.32 -12.62 4.20
N ILE A 50 -31.15 -11.38 4.66
CA ILE A 50 -30.57 -11.07 5.97
C ILE A 50 -31.19 -9.80 6.56
N ILE A 51 -31.45 -9.81 7.87
CA ILE A 51 -31.76 -8.64 8.67
C ILE A 51 -30.47 -8.23 9.35
N SER A 52 -29.85 -7.17 8.83
CA SER A 52 -28.62 -6.58 9.37
C SER A 52 -28.74 -5.06 9.36
N HIS A 53 -28.53 -4.43 10.51
CA HIS A 53 -28.74 -2.99 10.68
C HIS A 53 -27.73 -2.13 9.91
N HIS A 54 -26.54 -2.67 9.63
CA HIS A 54 -25.43 -1.91 9.06
C HIS A 54 -25.12 -2.29 7.61
N LEU A 55 -25.85 -3.24 7.01
CA LEU A 55 -25.56 -3.71 5.65
C LEU A 55 -25.60 -2.58 4.61
N ILE A 56 -26.55 -1.66 4.71
CA ILE A 56 -26.61 -0.53 3.77
C ILE A 56 -25.38 0.38 3.89
N ASP A 57 -24.88 0.59 5.10
CA ASP A 57 -23.70 1.42 5.35
C ASP A 57 -22.42 0.70 4.92
N GLU A 58 -22.34 -0.61 5.15
CA GLU A 58 -21.28 -1.47 4.60
C GLU A 58 -21.21 -1.36 3.07
N VAL A 59 -22.34 -1.48 2.37
CA VAL A 59 -22.37 -1.36 0.91
C VAL A 59 -22.00 0.06 0.47
N LYS A 60 -22.53 1.10 1.12
CA LYS A 60 -22.20 2.50 0.79
C LYS A 60 -20.70 2.77 0.90
N GLU A 61 -20.08 2.34 1.99
CA GLU A 61 -18.65 2.51 2.21
C GLU A 61 -17.84 1.62 1.26
N GLY A 62 -18.29 0.39 1.03
CA GLY A 62 -17.68 -0.54 0.07
C GLY A 62 -17.62 -0.02 -1.36
N LEU A 63 -18.65 0.70 -1.83
CA LEU A 63 -18.66 1.32 -3.16
C LEU A 63 -17.66 2.48 -3.29
N LYS A 64 -17.23 3.10 -2.18
CA LYS A 64 -16.19 4.14 -2.15
C LYS A 64 -14.78 3.55 -1.99
N MET A 65 -14.69 2.26 -1.70
CA MET A 65 -13.47 1.56 -1.31
C MET A 65 -13.24 0.35 -2.24
N PRO A 66 -12.97 0.58 -3.54
CA PRO A 66 -12.68 -0.50 -4.47
C PRO A 66 -11.43 -1.27 -4.03
N TRP A 67 -11.31 -2.54 -4.38
CA TRP A 67 -10.28 -3.44 -3.89
C TRP A 67 -8.86 -2.92 -4.12
N TYR A 68 -8.58 -2.27 -5.26
CA TYR A 68 -7.29 -1.64 -5.54
C TYR A 68 -6.97 -0.44 -4.64
N ALA A 69 -7.99 0.31 -4.20
CA ALA A 69 -7.83 1.50 -3.36
C ALA A 69 -8.08 1.24 -1.87
N THR A 70 -8.12 -0.02 -1.43
CA THR A 70 -8.46 -0.37 -0.06
C THR A 70 -7.32 -1.11 0.61
N LEU A 71 -6.78 -0.51 1.68
CA LEU A 71 -5.71 -1.10 2.49
C LEU A 71 -6.31 -1.98 3.61
N PRO A 72 -5.66 -3.10 3.99
CA PRO A 72 -6.20 -4.07 4.93
C PRO A 72 -6.75 -3.48 6.23
N ARG A 73 -5.99 -2.60 6.92
CA ARG A 73 -6.47 -2.02 8.18
C ARG A 73 -7.52 -0.94 8.00
N VAL A 74 -7.61 -0.32 6.82
CA VAL A 74 -8.73 0.58 6.51
C VAL A 74 -10.01 -0.24 6.38
N GLU A 75 -10.02 -1.32 5.58
CA GLU A 75 -11.18 -2.21 5.44
C GLU A 75 -11.63 -2.76 6.79
N ALA A 76 -10.68 -3.29 7.59
CA ALA A 76 -10.97 -3.81 8.92
C ALA A 76 -11.58 -2.76 9.86
N ALA A 77 -11.07 -1.52 9.86
CA ALA A 77 -11.59 -0.45 10.71
C ALA A 77 -13.04 -0.05 10.38
N TYR A 78 -13.44 -0.13 9.10
CA TYR A 78 -14.83 0.09 8.71
C TYR A 78 -15.69 -1.15 8.97
N TYR A 79 -15.19 -2.33 8.63
CA TYR A 79 -15.96 -3.57 8.81
C TYR A 79 -16.29 -3.86 10.27
N LEU A 80 -15.38 -3.57 11.21
CA LEU A 80 -15.64 -3.73 12.65
C LEU A 80 -16.81 -2.89 13.17
N GLN A 81 -17.12 -1.77 12.51
CA GLN A 81 -18.28 -0.94 12.84
C GLN A 81 -19.58 -1.50 12.27
N HIS A 82 -19.51 -2.26 11.18
CA HIS A 82 -20.67 -2.81 10.49
C HIS A 82 -21.00 -4.23 10.95
N TYR A 83 -20.01 -5.02 11.37
CA TYR A 83 -20.22 -6.37 11.84
C TYR A 83 -21.09 -6.39 13.10
N ALA A 84 -22.30 -6.93 12.97
CA ALA A 84 -23.31 -6.88 14.02
C ALA A 84 -23.15 -7.99 15.07
N GLY A 85 -22.13 -8.84 14.97
CA GLY A 85 -21.92 -9.95 15.90
C GLY A 85 -23.08 -10.92 15.84
N SER A 86 -23.67 -11.26 16.99
CA SER A 86 -24.78 -12.22 17.06
C SER A 86 -26.12 -11.67 16.57
N GLU A 87 -26.26 -10.36 16.32
CA GLU A 87 -27.55 -9.70 16.00
C GLU A 87 -28.09 -10.00 14.59
N ASP A 88 -27.23 -10.36 13.64
CA ASP A 88 -27.63 -10.65 12.26
C ASP A 88 -28.59 -11.86 12.19
N VAL A 89 -29.71 -11.70 11.49
CA VAL A 89 -30.71 -12.77 11.30
C VAL A 89 -30.84 -13.15 9.84
N TRP A 90 -30.63 -14.43 9.52
CA TRP A 90 -30.78 -14.92 8.16
C TRP A 90 -32.23 -15.33 7.87
N ILE A 91 -32.65 -15.08 6.63
CA ILE A 91 -34.02 -15.34 6.15
C ILE A 91 -33.97 -16.51 5.16
N GLY A 92 -34.55 -17.64 5.56
CA GLY A 92 -34.78 -18.80 4.70
C GLY A 92 -36.27 -19.14 4.62
N LYS A 93 -36.63 -20.42 4.75
CA LYS A 93 -38.03 -20.82 5.02
C LYS A 93 -38.51 -20.32 6.39
N VAL A 94 -37.58 -20.20 7.33
CA VAL A 94 -37.76 -19.65 8.67
C VAL A 94 -36.60 -18.70 8.96
N PHE A 95 -36.75 -17.84 9.97
CA PHE A 95 -35.63 -17.07 10.50
C PHE A 95 -34.65 -18.00 11.20
N TYR A 96 -33.35 -17.81 10.94
CA TYR A 96 -32.29 -18.58 11.60
C TYR A 96 -31.06 -17.72 11.86
N ARG A 97 -30.23 -18.16 12.79
CA ARG A 97 -28.93 -17.54 13.11
C ARG A 97 -27.82 -18.48 12.62
N MET A 98 -26.65 -17.91 12.33
CA MET A 98 -25.45 -18.68 11.94
C MET A 98 -24.32 -18.41 12.93
N PRO A 99 -24.27 -19.10 14.10
CA PRO A 99 -23.33 -18.79 15.17
C PRO A 99 -21.85 -18.88 14.76
N GLU A 100 -21.52 -19.76 13.81
CA GLU A 100 -20.16 -19.92 13.29
C GLU A 100 -19.73 -18.79 12.33
N ILE A 101 -20.66 -17.91 11.92
CA ILE A 101 -20.42 -16.75 11.04
C ILE A 101 -20.63 -15.44 11.80
N SER A 102 -21.73 -15.34 12.56
CA SER A 102 -22.22 -14.14 13.25
C SER A 102 -22.22 -14.41 14.75
N ASN A 103 -21.16 -13.98 15.45
CA ASN A 103 -21.03 -14.10 16.90
C ASN A 103 -20.20 -12.98 17.53
N ASP A 104 -20.49 -12.72 18.81
CA ASP A 104 -19.87 -11.61 19.54
C ASP A 104 -18.41 -11.90 19.91
N ARG A 105 -18.02 -13.18 19.97
CA ARG A 105 -16.64 -13.57 20.28
C ARG A 105 -15.67 -13.19 19.18
N TYR A 106 -16.07 -13.33 17.91
CA TYR A 106 -15.27 -12.87 16.77
C TYR A 106 -15.15 -11.35 16.77
N LYS A 107 -16.24 -10.64 17.06
CA LYS A 107 -16.24 -9.18 17.17
C LYS A 107 -15.30 -8.69 18.27
N GLU A 108 -15.44 -9.23 19.49
CA GLU A 108 -14.61 -8.89 20.63
C GLU A 108 -13.13 -9.17 20.36
N LEU A 109 -12.80 -10.36 19.84
CA LEU A 109 -11.42 -10.72 19.50
C LEU A 109 -10.82 -9.77 18.47
N ALA A 110 -11.57 -9.43 17.42
CA ALA A 110 -11.09 -8.58 16.35
C ALA A 110 -10.89 -7.12 16.82
N ILE A 111 -11.75 -6.61 17.73
CA ILE A 111 -11.56 -5.30 18.37
C ILE A 111 -10.30 -5.30 19.23
N LEU A 112 -10.10 -6.34 20.05
CA LEU A 112 -8.91 -6.47 20.90
C LEU A 112 -7.61 -6.57 20.08
N ASP A 113 -7.59 -7.38 19.01
CA ASP A 113 -6.45 -7.48 18.09
C ASP A 113 -6.14 -6.13 17.42
N PHE A 114 -7.19 -5.46 16.92
CA PHE A 114 -7.04 -4.17 16.27
C PHE A 114 -6.44 -3.12 17.21
N ASN A 115 -7.00 -2.98 18.41
CA ASN A 115 -6.51 -2.01 19.40
C ASN A 115 -5.09 -2.33 19.88
N LYS A 116 -4.73 -3.62 19.99
CA LYS A 116 -3.34 -4.04 20.29
C LYS A 116 -2.36 -3.62 19.21
N CYS A 117 -2.68 -3.89 17.93
CA CYS A 117 -1.85 -3.46 16.81
C CYS A 117 -1.75 -1.93 16.74
N GLN A 118 -2.88 -1.23 16.89
CA GLN A 118 -2.94 0.24 16.89
C GLN A 118 -2.06 0.85 17.98
N THR A 119 -2.07 0.30 19.20
CA THR A 119 -1.22 0.77 20.30
C THR A 119 0.27 0.67 19.95
N GLN A 120 0.69 -0.44 19.33
CA GLN A 120 2.06 -0.58 18.85
C GLN A 120 2.38 0.43 17.74
N HIS A 121 1.45 0.64 16.80
CA HIS A 121 1.66 1.59 15.71
C HIS A 121 1.78 3.04 16.21
N GLN A 122 1.04 3.41 17.27
CA GLN A 122 1.18 4.70 17.94
C GLN A 122 2.56 4.87 18.58
N LEU A 123 3.09 3.84 19.24
CA LEU A 123 4.44 3.85 19.81
C LEU A 123 5.51 3.97 18.71
N GLU A 124 5.35 3.25 17.62
CA GLU A 124 6.23 3.35 16.45
C GLU A 124 6.17 4.74 15.82
N TRP A 125 4.99 5.36 15.76
CA TRP A 125 4.84 6.72 15.29
C TRP A 125 5.61 7.72 16.16
N ILE A 126 5.67 7.54 17.48
CA ILE A 126 6.53 8.36 18.36
C ILE A 126 8.00 8.25 17.94
N HIS A 127 8.52 7.03 17.77
CA HIS A 127 9.89 6.81 17.32
C HIS A 127 10.16 7.35 15.90
N MET A 128 9.18 7.29 15.00
CA MET A 128 9.30 7.86 13.65
C MET A 128 9.43 9.39 13.70
N GLN A 129 8.70 10.06 14.61
CA GLN A 129 8.83 11.50 14.82
C GLN A 129 10.21 11.87 15.39
N GLU A 130 10.73 11.10 16.35
CA GLU A 130 12.09 11.29 16.87
C GLU A 130 13.14 11.11 15.77
N TRP A 131 13.02 10.04 14.99
CA TRP A 131 13.91 9.77 13.84
C TRP A 131 13.89 10.91 12.81
N TYR A 132 12.71 11.48 12.54
CA TYR A 132 12.55 12.60 11.62
C TYR A 132 13.30 13.86 12.09
N HIS A 133 13.30 14.13 13.40
CA HIS A 133 14.05 15.23 13.98
C HIS A 133 15.56 14.97 13.98
N ILE A 134 16.01 13.78 14.41
CA ILE A 134 17.43 13.42 14.48
C ILE A 134 18.09 13.35 13.09
N SER A 135 17.33 12.96 12.07
CA SER A 135 17.81 12.84 10.69
C SER A 135 17.66 14.15 9.89
N SER A 136 17.27 15.26 10.55
CA SER A 136 17.06 16.57 9.93
C SER A 136 16.20 16.52 8.66
N VAL A 137 15.18 15.67 8.64
CA VAL A 137 14.35 15.42 7.42
C VAL A 137 13.67 16.70 6.93
N THR A 138 13.35 17.63 7.84
CA THR A 138 12.81 18.97 7.53
C THR A 138 13.70 19.78 6.59
N GLU A 139 15.02 19.63 6.69
CA GLU A 139 15.97 20.41 5.90
C GLU A 139 15.95 20.02 4.41
N PHE A 140 15.36 18.86 4.08
CA PHE A 140 15.10 18.40 2.71
C PHE A 140 13.69 18.76 2.23
N GLY A 141 13.00 19.70 2.89
CA GLY A 141 11.67 20.18 2.50
C GLY A 141 10.53 19.17 2.69
N ILE A 142 10.77 18.09 3.45
CA ILE A 142 9.78 17.05 3.71
C ILE A 142 9.04 17.41 5.00
N SER A 143 7.71 17.46 4.94
CA SER A 143 6.87 17.80 6.09
C SER A 143 6.56 16.59 6.98
N LYS A 144 6.26 16.85 8.26
CA LYS A 144 5.78 15.84 9.21
C LYS A 144 4.47 15.17 8.74
N LYS A 145 3.61 15.88 8.01
CA LYS A 145 2.41 15.31 7.37
C LYS A 145 2.77 14.24 6.34
N ARG A 146 3.82 14.47 5.54
CA ARG A 146 4.32 13.48 4.57
C ARG A 146 4.92 12.26 5.26
N LEU A 147 5.66 12.46 6.36
CA LEU A 147 6.13 11.37 7.22
C LEU A 147 4.97 10.53 7.76
N LEU A 148 3.93 11.17 8.31
CA LEU A 148 2.75 10.48 8.83
C LEU A 148 2.06 9.66 7.75
N ARG A 149 1.89 10.22 6.54
CA ARG A 149 1.31 9.49 5.41
C ARG A 149 2.15 8.29 4.99
N ALA A 150 3.48 8.43 4.90
CA ALA A 150 4.36 7.31 4.58
C ALA A 150 4.26 6.19 5.63
N TYR A 151 4.23 6.56 6.92
CA TYR A 151 4.05 5.60 8.01
C TYR A 151 2.67 4.94 7.98
N PHE A 152 1.60 5.72 7.74
CA PHE A 152 0.24 5.20 7.60
C PHE A 152 0.11 4.19 6.46
N LEU A 153 0.64 4.48 5.27
CA LEU A 153 0.57 3.56 4.13
C LEU A 153 1.26 2.22 4.44
N ALA A 154 2.39 2.26 5.15
CA ALA A 154 3.07 1.07 5.63
C ALA A 154 2.25 0.32 6.69
N ALA A 155 1.78 1.03 7.73
CA ALA A 155 1.07 0.43 8.85
C ALA A 155 -0.33 -0.10 8.52
N ALA A 156 -1.00 0.54 7.56
CA ALA A 156 -2.29 0.08 7.08
C ALA A 156 -2.19 -1.19 6.21
N THR A 157 -0.99 -1.51 5.73
CA THR A 157 -0.70 -2.62 4.82
C THR A 157 -0.03 -3.80 5.53
N ILE A 158 1.06 -3.56 6.26
CA ILE A 158 1.81 -4.55 7.05
C ILE A 158 1.55 -4.27 8.52
N PHE A 159 0.46 -4.76 9.08
CA PHE A 159 0.00 -4.33 10.40
C PHE A 159 0.48 -5.20 11.55
N GLU A 160 0.99 -6.39 11.24
CA GLU A 160 1.34 -7.42 12.21
C GLU A 160 2.44 -6.94 13.17
N PRO A 161 2.31 -7.20 14.49
CA PRO A 161 3.30 -6.78 15.49
C PRO A 161 4.74 -7.17 15.17
N GLU A 162 4.94 -8.39 14.69
CA GLU A 162 6.22 -9.02 14.38
C GLU A 162 6.90 -8.44 13.13
N ARG A 163 6.13 -7.80 12.24
CA ARG A 163 6.63 -7.18 10.99
C ARG A 163 6.97 -5.69 11.15
N ARG A 164 7.28 -5.28 12.39
CA ARG A 164 7.67 -3.89 12.72
C ARG A 164 8.83 -3.37 11.85
N GLN A 165 9.86 -4.18 11.66
CA GLN A 165 11.04 -3.76 10.90
C GLN A 165 10.68 -3.45 9.44
N GLU A 166 9.85 -4.28 8.81
CA GLU A 166 9.38 -4.09 7.44
C GLU A 166 8.56 -2.81 7.30
N ARG A 167 7.64 -2.52 8.24
CA ARG A 167 6.89 -1.25 8.25
C ARG A 167 7.78 -0.03 8.35
N LEU A 168 8.71 -0.05 9.30
CA LEU A 168 9.59 1.10 9.54
C LEU A 168 10.52 1.31 8.34
N LEU A 169 11.04 0.22 7.77
CA LEU A 169 11.84 0.26 6.55
C LEU A 169 11.03 0.82 5.39
N TRP A 170 9.80 0.36 5.16
CA TRP A 170 8.90 0.89 4.13
C TRP A 170 8.78 2.42 4.24
N ALA A 171 8.36 2.90 5.42
CA ALA A 171 8.12 4.32 5.62
C ALA A 171 9.40 5.14 5.48
N LYS A 172 10.54 4.65 6.01
CA LYS A 172 11.83 5.33 5.90
C LYS A 172 12.37 5.33 4.47
N THR A 173 12.21 4.25 3.70
CA THR A 173 12.61 4.17 2.29
C THR A 173 11.93 5.26 1.48
N LEU A 174 10.62 5.47 1.64
CA LEU A 174 9.89 6.54 0.96
C LEU A 174 10.37 7.96 1.34
N ILE A 175 10.83 8.14 2.58
CA ILE A 175 11.34 9.42 3.06
C ILE A 175 12.77 9.66 2.59
N VAL A 176 13.65 8.67 2.70
CA VAL A 176 15.04 8.76 2.29
C VAL A 176 15.16 8.89 0.78
N SER A 177 14.35 8.17 -0.02
CA SER A 177 14.30 8.38 -1.47
C SER A 177 13.90 9.83 -1.79
N LYS A 178 12.94 10.39 -1.04
CA LYS A 178 12.55 11.78 -1.21
C LYS A 178 13.64 12.77 -0.77
N MET A 179 14.40 12.47 0.28
CA MET A 179 15.56 13.27 0.70
C MET A 179 16.63 13.28 -0.40
N ILE A 180 16.95 12.11 -0.98
CA ILE A 180 17.91 11.99 -2.08
C ILE A 180 17.44 12.79 -3.30
N THR A 181 16.18 12.65 -3.71
CA THR A 181 15.66 13.38 -4.89
C THR A 181 15.57 14.89 -4.66
N SER A 182 15.16 15.33 -3.46
CA SER A 182 15.16 16.75 -3.10
C SER A 182 16.59 17.30 -3.14
N PHE A 183 17.55 16.59 -2.55
CA PHE A 183 18.94 16.99 -2.57
C PHE A 183 19.51 17.02 -4.00
N ALA A 184 19.22 16.01 -4.83
CA ALA A 184 19.67 15.93 -6.22
C ALA A 184 19.15 17.09 -7.08
N ASN A 185 17.90 17.52 -6.87
CA ASN A 185 17.28 18.63 -7.62
C ASN A 185 17.89 20.01 -7.29
N HIS A 186 18.50 20.15 -6.11
CA HIS A 186 19.12 21.40 -5.65
C HIS A 186 20.65 21.33 -5.57
N GLY A 187 21.22 20.15 -5.83
CA GLY A 187 22.64 19.84 -5.63
C GLY A 187 23.51 20.20 -6.84
N THR A 188 24.81 20.35 -6.58
CA THR A 188 25.84 20.49 -7.63
C THR A 188 26.21 19.13 -8.21
N ALA A 189 26.81 19.09 -9.41
CA ALA A 189 27.29 17.84 -10.03
C ALA A 189 28.22 17.03 -9.09
N LEU A 190 29.13 17.70 -8.38
CA LEU A 190 30.01 17.10 -7.38
C LEU A 190 29.24 16.44 -6.22
N SER A 191 28.13 17.04 -5.79
CA SER A 191 27.30 16.46 -4.73
C SER A 191 26.56 15.20 -5.19
N LEU A 192 26.23 15.14 -6.48
CA LEU A 192 25.58 14.00 -7.11
C LEU A 192 26.54 12.81 -7.25
N ASP A 193 27.81 13.07 -7.58
CA ASP A 193 28.86 12.06 -7.66
C ASP A 193 29.15 11.43 -6.28
N HIS A 194 29.15 12.22 -5.21
CA HIS A 194 29.27 11.67 -3.85
C HIS A 194 28.13 10.70 -3.50
N ILE A 195 26.89 10.99 -3.93
CA ILE A 195 25.75 10.07 -3.73
C ILE A 195 25.94 8.81 -4.56
N LYS A 196 26.33 8.92 -5.84
CA LYS A 196 26.60 7.73 -6.68
C LYS A 196 27.65 6.83 -6.04
N ILE A 197 28.77 7.41 -5.60
CA ILE A 197 29.85 6.68 -4.94
C ILE A 197 29.32 6.03 -3.66
N ALA A 198 28.58 6.76 -2.82
CA ALA A 198 28.03 6.24 -1.58
C ALA A 198 27.07 5.05 -1.77
N LEU A 199 26.28 5.06 -2.84
CA LEU A 199 25.34 3.98 -3.16
C LEU A 199 26.04 2.71 -3.66
N VAL A 200 27.26 2.80 -4.19
CA VAL A 200 28.01 1.65 -4.74
C VAL A 200 29.13 1.18 -3.80
N THR A 201 29.69 2.08 -2.99
CA THR A 201 30.85 1.78 -2.14
C THR A 201 30.51 0.97 -0.89
N HIS A 202 31.42 0.10 -0.49
CA HIS A 202 31.38 -0.58 0.81
C HIS A 202 31.87 0.31 1.96
N ASN A 203 32.72 1.31 1.68
CA ASN A 203 33.36 2.18 2.70
C ASN A 203 32.60 3.50 2.87
N LEU A 204 31.30 3.43 3.16
CA LEU A 204 30.50 4.65 3.37
C LEU A 204 30.99 5.43 4.61
N ASP A 205 31.49 4.75 5.63
CA ASP A 205 32.02 5.35 6.85
C ASP A 205 33.24 6.25 6.57
N GLU A 206 34.14 5.81 5.68
CA GLU A 206 35.33 6.57 5.30
C GLU A 206 34.93 7.85 4.56
N ILE A 207 33.98 7.76 3.63
CA ILE A 207 33.45 8.91 2.89
C ILE A 207 32.79 9.90 3.85
N VAL A 208 31.85 9.42 4.68
CA VAL A 208 31.16 10.27 5.66
C VAL A 208 32.17 10.91 6.61
N SER A 209 33.19 10.19 7.07
CA SER A 209 34.22 10.74 7.96
C SER A 209 35.09 11.81 7.29
N SER A 210 35.39 11.66 6.00
CA SER A 210 36.22 12.58 5.21
C SER A 210 35.53 13.90 4.87
N MET A 211 34.19 13.95 4.92
CA MET A 211 33.40 15.16 4.68
C MET A 211 33.64 16.17 5.81
N LYS A 212 34.47 17.17 5.53
CA LYS A 212 34.83 18.26 6.46
C LYS A 212 33.65 19.19 6.82
N ASP A 213 32.59 19.17 6.02
CA ASP A 213 31.39 19.98 6.22
C ASP A 213 30.23 19.12 6.78
N HIS A 214 29.48 19.70 7.72
CA HIS A 214 28.26 19.14 8.32
C HIS A 214 27.00 19.45 7.50
N GLY A 215 27.15 19.84 6.23
CA GLY A 215 26.04 20.15 5.35
C GLY A 215 25.13 18.95 5.00
N LEU A 216 24.06 19.25 4.27
CA LEU A 216 22.98 18.32 3.89
C LEU A 216 23.47 17.00 3.30
N ALA A 217 24.56 17.01 2.53
CA ALA A 217 25.13 15.80 1.93
C ALA A 217 25.58 14.80 3.02
N ARG A 218 26.25 15.27 4.07
CA ARG A 218 26.70 14.40 5.18
C ARG A 218 25.50 13.85 5.95
N THR A 219 24.49 14.69 6.21
CA THR A 219 23.23 14.30 6.87
C THR A 219 22.50 13.21 6.08
N LEU A 220 22.41 13.37 4.75
CA LEU A 220 21.77 12.41 3.85
C LEU A 220 22.49 11.06 3.89
N LEU A 221 23.81 11.05 3.70
CA LEU A 221 24.60 9.82 3.71
C LEU A 221 24.58 9.12 5.06
N THR A 222 24.63 9.87 6.16
CA THR A 222 24.50 9.33 7.52
C THR A 222 23.12 8.70 7.73
N THR A 223 22.06 9.33 7.22
CA THR A 223 20.70 8.80 7.32
C THR A 223 20.52 7.54 6.48
N PHE A 224 21.10 7.51 5.28
CA PHE A 224 21.11 6.32 4.43
C PHE A 224 21.91 5.17 5.06
N GLN A 225 23.08 5.45 5.66
CA GLN A 225 23.83 4.45 6.41
C GLN A 225 22.99 3.86 7.55
N LYS A 226 22.35 4.72 8.35
CA LYS A 226 21.42 4.30 9.42
C LYS A 226 20.21 3.51 8.95
N LEU A 227 19.77 3.68 7.70
CA LEU A 227 18.71 2.87 7.10
C LEU A 227 19.17 1.42 6.88
N LEU A 228 20.46 1.24 6.56
CA LEU A 228 21.09 -0.05 6.30
C LEU A 228 21.66 -0.71 7.57
N ASP A 229 21.75 0.02 8.67
CA ASP A 229 22.23 -0.52 9.95
C ASP A 229 21.32 -1.66 10.45
N GLY A 230 21.94 -2.71 10.98
CA GLY A 230 21.23 -3.90 11.48
C GLY A 230 21.04 -5.01 10.43
N PHE A 231 21.31 -4.75 9.15
CA PHE A 231 21.39 -5.78 8.12
C PHE A 231 22.81 -6.36 8.00
N ASP A 232 22.89 -7.64 7.66
CA ASP A 232 24.17 -8.32 7.38
C ASP A 232 24.86 -7.76 6.13
N ILE A 233 26.12 -8.14 5.89
CA ILE A 233 26.91 -7.62 4.77
C ILE A 233 26.25 -7.93 3.42
N TYR A 234 25.66 -9.10 3.27
CA TYR A 234 25.05 -9.55 2.02
C TYR A 234 23.77 -8.77 1.72
N THR A 235 22.84 -8.68 2.68
CA THR A 235 21.61 -7.90 2.53
C THR A 235 21.91 -6.42 2.26
N ARG A 236 22.89 -5.82 2.96
CA ARG A 236 23.31 -4.43 2.70
C ARG A 236 23.84 -4.21 1.28
N HIS A 237 24.58 -5.17 0.73
CA HIS A 237 25.07 -5.08 -0.65
C HIS A 237 23.91 -5.10 -1.65
N GLN A 238 22.95 -6.00 -1.47
CA GLN A 238 21.78 -6.09 -2.36
C GLN A 238 20.91 -4.82 -2.28
N LEU A 239 20.70 -4.29 -1.08
CA LEU A 239 20.02 -3.00 -0.89
C LEU A 239 20.76 -1.88 -1.62
N LYS A 240 22.07 -1.74 -1.40
CA LYS A 240 22.89 -0.74 -2.09
C LYS A 240 22.78 -0.83 -3.62
N ASN A 241 22.80 -2.04 -4.18
CA ASN A 241 22.58 -2.25 -5.60
C ASN A 241 21.20 -1.76 -6.06
N ALA A 242 20.12 -2.14 -5.35
CA ALA A 242 18.77 -1.68 -5.67
C ALA A 242 18.63 -0.14 -5.63
N TRP A 243 19.18 0.49 -4.59
CA TRP A 243 19.19 1.95 -4.45
C TRP A 243 20.05 2.64 -5.52
N SER A 244 21.19 2.06 -5.90
CA SER A 244 22.02 2.57 -6.99
C SER A 244 21.28 2.52 -8.33
N GLN A 245 20.63 1.40 -8.66
CA GLN A 245 19.85 1.27 -9.90
C GLN A 245 18.68 2.26 -9.94
N TRP A 246 17.94 2.39 -8.84
CA TRP A 246 16.90 3.40 -8.69
C TRP A 246 17.44 4.82 -8.93
N PHE A 247 18.55 5.18 -8.27
CA PHE A 247 19.11 6.53 -8.38
C PHE A 247 19.55 6.87 -9.81
N MET A 248 20.11 5.89 -10.54
CA MET A 248 20.47 6.07 -11.95
C MET A 248 19.25 6.31 -12.85
N LYS A 249 18.12 5.62 -12.59
CA LYS A 249 16.85 5.83 -13.32
C LYS A 249 16.29 7.23 -13.06
N VAL A 250 16.28 7.67 -11.80
CA VAL A 250 15.76 8.98 -11.40
C VAL A 250 16.56 10.14 -12.00
N GLN A 251 17.86 9.97 -12.25
CA GLN A 251 18.65 11.00 -12.94
C GLN A 251 18.32 11.15 -14.42
N GLN A 252 17.73 10.13 -15.04
CA GLN A 252 17.47 10.09 -16.49
C GLN A 252 16.03 10.47 -16.85
N ARG A 253 15.09 10.53 -15.89
CA ARG A 253 13.65 10.67 -16.13
C ARG A 253 13.04 11.78 -15.28
N GLU A 254 12.00 12.44 -15.81
CA GLU A 254 11.27 13.52 -15.12
C GLU A 254 10.10 13.02 -14.23
N ALA A 255 9.73 11.72 -14.29
CA ALA A 255 8.60 11.16 -13.54
C ALA A 255 9.04 10.01 -12.60
N ASN A 256 9.00 10.26 -11.29
CA ASN A 256 9.72 9.43 -10.31
C ASN A 256 8.87 8.35 -9.60
N GLY A 257 7.54 8.37 -9.76
CA GLY A 257 6.65 7.52 -8.97
C GLY A 257 6.76 6.02 -9.24
N GLY A 258 7.06 5.63 -10.48
CA GLY A 258 7.27 4.22 -10.84
C GLY A 258 8.56 3.67 -10.26
N ASP A 259 9.64 4.44 -10.35
CA ASP A 259 10.95 4.05 -9.84
C ASP A 259 10.92 3.95 -8.30
N ASP A 260 10.25 4.86 -7.61
CA ASP A 260 10.05 4.80 -6.15
C ASP A 260 9.31 3.52 -5.71
N ALA A 261 8.30 3.09 -6.48
CA ALA A 261 7.56 1.86 -6.19
C ALA A 261 8.43 0.60 -6.39
N GLU A 262 9.19 0.56 -7.48
CA GLU A 262 10.14 -0.53 -7.74
C GLU A 262 11.21 -0.62 -6.65
N LEU A 263 11.80 0.52 -6.26
CA LEU A 263 12.77 0.59 -5.16
C LEU A 263 12.18 0.04 -3.86
N LEU A 264 10.96 0.46 -3.54
CA LEU A 264 10.28 0.05 -2.32
C LEU A 264 10.00 -1.45 -2.32
N ALA A 265 9.46 -1.99 -3.41
CA ALA A 265 9.19 -3.42 -3.53
C ALA A 265 10.47 -4.25 -3.43
N ASN A 266 11.54 -3.84 -4.14
CA ASN A 266 12.85 -4.50 -4.06
C ASN A 266 13.42 -4.43 -2.64
N THR A 267 13.36 -3.27 -1.98
CA THR A 267 13.88 -3.09 -0.62
C THR A 267 13.19 -4.03 0.37
N LEU A 268 11.86 -4.14 0.29
CA LEU A 268 11.08 -5.02 1.17
C LEU A 268 11.34 -6.49 0.87
N ASN A 269 11.41 -6.87 -0.41
CA ASN A 269 11.70 -8.24 -0.82
C ASN A 269 13.11 -8.67 -0.41
N ILE A 270 14.13 -7.83 -0.62
CA ILE A 270 15.51 -8.10 -0.20
C ILE A 270 15.62 -8.34 1.30
N CYS A 271 14.79 -7.67 2.10
CA CYS A 271 14.78 -7.82 3.56
C CYS A 271 13.88 -8.95 4.06
N SER A 272 13.18 -9.65 3.16
CA SER A 272 12.28 -10.77 3.50
C SER A 272 13.07 -12.06 3.66
N ALA A 273 12.62 -12.92 4.57
CA ALA A 273 13.19 -14.27 4.76
C ALA A 273 13.07 -15.16 3.51
N ALA A 274 12.17 -14.83 2.57
CA ALA A 274 11.98 -15.56 1.33
C ALA A 274 12.96 -15.17 0.20
N PHE A 275 13.86 -14.21 0.45
CA PHE A 275 14.73 -13.68 -0.59
C PHE A 275 15.89 -14.62 -0.95
N ASN A 276 16.08 -14.81 -2.26
CA ASN A 276 17.31 -15.33 -2.85
C ASN A 276 17.67 -14.43 -4.05
N GLU A 277 18.94 -14.08 -4.24
CA GLU A 277 19.39 -13.20 -5.32
C GLU A 277 19.04 -13.71 -6.73
N ASP A 278 19.00 -15.03 -6.93
CA ASP A 278 18.53 -15.62 -8.20
C ASP A 278 17.10 -15.18 -8.56
N VAL A 279 16.27 -14.85 -7.56
CA VAL A 279 14.90 -14.38 -7.79
C VAL A 279 14.86 -13.06 -8.55
N LEU A 280 15.88 -12.20 -8.39
CA LEU A 280 15.94 -10.91 -9.08
C LEU A 280 16.08 -11.07 -10.60
N LEU A 281 16.63 -12.21 -11.04
CA LEU A 281 16.79 -12.58 -12.45
C LEU A 281 15.61 -13.40 -12.98
N HIS A 282 14.71 -13.83 -12.12
CA HIS A 282 13.57 -14.64 -12.51
C HIS A 282 12.58 -13.82 -13.34
N HIS A 283 12.13 -14.37 -14.48
CA HIS A 283 11.25 -13.68 -15.44
C HIS A 283 9.96 -13.15 -14.82
N GLU A 284 9.37 -13.88 -13.87
CA GLU A 284 8.17 -13.44 -13.15
C GLU A 284 8.45 -12.25 -12.23
N TYR A 285 9.61 -12.23 -11.55
CA TYR A 285 10.01 -11.11 -10.71
C TYR A 285 10.23 -9.85 -11.54
N THR A 286 10.94 -9.98 -12.66
CA THR A 286 11.21 -8.86 -13.56
C THR A 286 9.92 -8.33 -14.21
N THR A 287 8.97 -9.22 -14.52
CA THR A 287 7.65 -8.83 -15.04
C THR A 287 6.82 -8.10 -13.97
N LEU A 288 6.78 -8.61 -12.73
CA LEU A 288 6.12 -7.95 -11.60
C LEU A 288 6.71 -6.56 -11.32
N SER A 289 8.04 -6.46 -11.33
CA SER A 289 8.77 -5.20 -11.16
C SER A 289 8.43 -4.20 -12.27
N ALA A 290 8.47 -4.63 -13.54
CA ALA A 290 8.16 -3.79 -14.69
C ALA A 290 6.71 -3.28 -14.68
N LEU A 291 5.74 -4.17 -14.38
CA LEU A 291 4.33 -3.79 -14.25
C LEU A 291 4.13 -2.82 -13.09
N THR A 292 4.72 -3.10 -11.92
CA THR A 292 4.64 -2.22 -10.75
C THR A 292 5.19 -0.83 -11.06
N ASN A 293 6.34 -0.75 -11.72
CA ASN A 293 6.94 0.51 -12.16
C ASN A 293 5.99 1.28 -13.11
N LYS A 294 5.50 0.60 -14.17
CA LYS A 294 4.59 1.19 -15.17
C LYS A 294 3.30 1.73 -14.54
N ILE A 295 2.66 0.91 -13.72
CA ILE A 295 1.40 1.25 -13.02
C ILE A 295 1.62 2.43 -12.07
N CYS A 296 2.62 2.37 -11.19
CA CYS A 296 2.86 3.40 -10.18
C CYS A 296 3.35 4.72 -10.79
N MET A 297 4.06 4.67 -11.92
CA MET A 297 4.38 5.85 -12.73
C MET A 297 3.11 6.51 -13.24
N ARG A 298 2.19 5.74 -13.84
CA ARG A 298 0.94 6.27 -14.37
C ARG A 298 0.04 6.84 -13.27
N LEU A 299 -0.09 6.15 -12.14
CA LEU A 299 -0.84 6.62 -10.97
C LEU A 299 -0.29 7.94 -10.42
N SER A 300 1.03 8.07 -10.35
CA SER A 300 1.69 9.29 -9.90
C SER A 300 1.44 10.45 -10.87
N GLN A 301 1.45 10.20 -12.18
CA GLN A 301 1.10 11.21 -13.18
C GLN A 301 -0.35 11.69 -13.04
N ILE A 302 -1.30 10.77 -12.80
CA ILE A 302 -2.72 11.10 -12.59
C ILE A 302 -2.86 12.01 -11.36
N LYS A 303 -2.17 11.66 -10.27
CA LYS A 303 -2.16 12.44 -9.04
C LYS A 303 -1.54 13.82 -9.22
N ASP A 304 -0.33 13.89 -9.77
CA ASP A 304 0.44 15.14 -9.88
C ASP A 304 -0.23 16.13 -10.84
N LYS A 305 -0.79 15.64 -11.94
CA LYS A 305 -1.55 16.46 -12.90
C LYS A 305 -2.99 16.74 -12.47
N LYS A 306 -3.45 16.14 -11.37
CA LYS A 306 -4.83 16.22 -10.87
C LYS A 306 -5.88 15.85 -11.92
N THR A 307 -5.60 14.81 -12.70
CA THR A 307 -6.46 14.35 -13.81
C THR A 307 -7.26 13.10 -13.42
N LEU A 308 -7.56 12.92 -12.14
CA LEU A 308 -8.31 11.77 -11.65
C LEU A 308 -9.75 11.82 -12.18
N GLU A 309 -10.15 10.78 -12.92
CA GLU A 309 -11.54 10.51 -13.28
C GLU A 309 -11.90 9.13 -12.73
N VAL A 310 -13.01 9.02 -11.99
CA VAL A 310 -13.49 7.75 -11.42
C VAL A 310 -14.80 7.38 -12.10
N VAL A 311 -14.89 6.13 -12.58
CA VAL A 311 -16.07 5.54 -13.22
C VAL A 311 -16.28 4.14 -12.65
N ASP A 312 -17.53 3.83 -12.29
CA ASP A 312 -17.92 2.53 -11.72
C ASP A 312 -17.05 2.09 -10.51
N GLY A 313 -16.59 3.07 -9.73
CA GLY A 313 -15.75 2.86 -8.55
C GLY A 313 -14.26 2.73 -8.83
N GLY A 314 -13.78 2.76 -10.08
CA GLY A 314 -12.36 2.67 -10.43
C GLY A 314 -11.83 3.88 -11.20
N ILE A 315 -10.51 4.05 -11.25
CA ILE A 315 -9.86 5.08 -12.09
C ILE A 315 -10.11 4.76 -13.56
N LYS A 316 -10.63 5.75 -14.30
CA LYS A 316 -10.95 5.63 -15.72
C LYS A 316 -9.69 5.76 -16.57
N ASP A 317 -8.93 4.68 -16.66
CA ASP A 317 -7.76 4.55 -17.52
C ASP A 317 -7.62 3.10 -18.00
N LYS A 318 -7.89 2.86 -19.29
CA LYS A 318 -7.92 1.50 -19.85
C LYS A 318 -6.57 0.81 -19.85
N GLU A 319 -5.49 1.55 -20.12
CA GLU A 319 -4.15 0.97 -20.16
C GLU A 319 -3.70 0.59 -18.74
N LEU A 320 -3.92 1.51 -17.79
CA LEU A 320 -3.66 1.26 -16.37
C LEU A 320 -4.43 0.03 -15.89
N GLU A 321 -5.71 -0.08 -16.24
CA GLU A 321 -6.56 -1.22 -15.86
C GLU A 321 -6.04 -2.55 -16.40
N MET A 322 -5.59 -2.61 -17.66
CA MET A 322 -4.98 -3.80 -18.24
C MET A 322 -3.69 -4.21 -17.50
N ASP A 323 -2.82 -3.24 -17.20
CA ASP A 323 -1.57 -3.52 -16.49
C ASP A 323 -1.84 -4.03 -15.06
N MET A 324 -2.81 -3.44 -14.36
CA MET A 324 -3.23 -3.89 -13.02
C MET A 324 -3.76 -5.32 -13.05
N GLN A 325 -4.63 -5.65 -14.00
CA GLN A 325 -5.15 -7.02 -14.15
C GLN A 325 -4.02 -8.03 -14.42
N ALA A 326 -3.04 -7.66 -15.26
CA ALA A 326 -1.88 -8.50 -15.53
C ALA A 326 -1.04 -8.74 -14.28
N LEU A 327 -0.81 -7.69 -13.47
CA LEU A 327 -0.08 -7.81 -12.20
C LEU A 327 -0.85 -8.70 -11.22
N VAL A 328 -2.15 -8.50 -11.06
CA VAL A 328 -3.00 -9.29 -10.14
C VAL A 328 -3.02 -10.76 -10.54
N LYS A 329 -3.12 -11.05 -11.84
CA LYS A 329 -3.03 -12.41 -12.35
C LYS A 329 -1.71 -13.07 -11.93
N LEU A 330 -0.57 -12.43 -12.18
CA LEU A 330 0.74 -12.98 -11.80
C LEU A 330 0.87 -13.21 -10.29
N VAL A 331 0.27 -12.35 -9.48
CA VAL A 331 0.30 -12.48 -8.02
C VAL A 331 -0.55 -13.64 -7.52
N LEU A 332 -1.74 -13.83 -8.09
CA LEU A 332 -2.71 -14.84 -7.65
C LEU A 332 -2.52 -16.21 -8.30
N GLU A 333 -1.86 -16.28 -9.45
CA GLU A 333 -1.60 -17.53 -10.16
C GLU A 333 -0.59 -18.41 -9.40
N GLU A 334 -1.01 -19.64 -9.09
CA GLU A 334 -0.17 -20.63 -8.43
C GLU A 334 0.74 -21.31 -9.45
N ASN A 335 2.03 -21.01 -9.38
CA ASN A 335 3.04 -21.69 -10.18
C ASN A 335 3.51 -22.91 -9.40
N GLY A 336 3.28 -24.12 -9.93
CA GLY A 336 3.56 -25.41 -9.28
C GLY A 336 5.03 -25.65 -8.90
N GLY A 337 5.51 -24.96 -7.86
CA GLY A 337 6.80 -25.15 -7.19
C GLY A 337 8.01 -24.38 -7.77
N SER A 338 7.95 -23.93 -9.03
CA SER A 338 9.08 -23.26 -9.71
C SER A 338 8.93 -21.74 -9.86
N GLY A 339 7.89 -21.15 -9.28
CA GLY A 339 7.61 -19.71 -9.39
C GLY A 339 8.26 -18.88 -8.30
N VAL A 340 8.10 -17.56 -8.41
CA VAL A 340 8.49 -16.61 -7.35
C VAL A 340 7.65 -16.87 -6.10
N ASP A 341 8.28 -16.80 -4.93
CA ASP A 341 7.61 -17.00 -3.64
C ASP A 341 6.37 -16.08 -3.49
N ARG A 342 5.30 -16.61 -2.91
CA ARG A 342 4.03 -15.88 -2.76
C ARG A 342 4.18 -14.61 -1.93
N ASN A 343 5.08 -14.58 -0.94
CA ASN A 343 5.31 -13.36 -0.15
C ASN A 343 5.96 -12.28 -1.01
N ILE A 344 6.88 -12.64 -1.90
CA ILE A 344 7.51 -11.72 -2.85
C ILE A 344 6.46 -11.13 -3.80
N LYS A 345 5.59 -11.99 -4.36
CA LYS A 345 4.46 -11.55 -5.20
C LYS A 345 3.54 -10.58 -4.44
N ASN A 346 3.19 -10.91 -3.20
CA ASN A 346 2.33 -10.07 -2.35
C ASN A 346 2.96 -8.72 -2.01
N THR A 347 4.28 -8.62 -1.91
CA THR A 347 4.96 -7.32 -1.72
C THR A 347 4.69 -6.38 -2.90
N PHE A 348 4.79 -6.87 -4.14
CA PHE A 348 4.49 -6.05 -5.32
C PHE A 348 3.03 -5.58 -5.33
N LEU A 349 2.08 -6.49 -5.03
CA LEU A 349 0.67 -6.13 -4.89
C LEU A 349 0.44 -5.06 -3.81
N SER A 350 1.08 -5.23 -2.66
CA SER A 350 0.98 -4.31 -1.52
C SER A 350 1.48 -2.91 -1.89
N VAL A 351 2.66 -2.83 -2.52
CA VAL A 351 3.23 -1.55 -2.98
C VAL A 351 2.31 -0.91 -3.99
N PHE A 352 1.91 -1.63 -5.03
CA PHE A 352 0.95 -1.16 -6.04
C PHE A 352 -0.32 -0.57 -5.39
N LYS A 353 -0.95 -1.31 -4.46
CA LYS A 353 -2.18 -0.87 -3.80
C LYS A 353 -2.00 0.43 -3.00
N THR A 354 -0.83 0.66 -2.38
CA THR A 354 -0.57 1.94 -1.69
C THR A 354 -0.45 3.14 -2.64
N PHE A 355 0.10 2.93 -3.84
CA PHE A 355 0.16 3.96 -4.87
C PHE A 355 -1.23 4.22 -5.46
N TYR A 356 -2.02 3.16 -5.69
CA TYR A 356 -3.40 3.30 -6.16
C TYR A 356 -4.25 4.04 -5.13
N TYR A 357 -4.20 3.61 -3.87
CA TYR A 357 -4.84 4.29 -2.73
C TYR A 357 -4.49 5.79 -2.72
N SER A 358 -3.20 6.12 -2.88
CA SER A 358 -2.72 7.50 -2.84
C SER A 358 -3.15 8.35 -4.02
N ALA A 359 -3.44 7.75 -5.17
CA ALA A 359 -3.94 8.44 -6.36
C ALA A 359 -5.47 8.54 -6.37
N TYR A 360 -6.15 7.57 -5.77
CA TYR A 360 -7.61 7.47 -5.73
C TYR A 360 -8.23 8.36 -4.65
N HIS A 361 -7.69 8.33 -3.42
CA HIS A 361 -8.24 9.09 -2.30
C HIS A 361 -7.63 10.48 -2.23
N ASP A 362 -8.48 11.47 -1.98
CA ASP A 362 -8.05 12.83 -1.71
C ASP A 362 -7.39 12.97 -0.32
N ASP A 363 -6.87 14.16 -0.05
CA ASP A 363 -6.15 14.48 1.18
C ASP A 363 -7.03 14.42 2.44
N GLU A 364 -8.31 14.82 2.34
CA GLU A 364 -9.25 14.83 3.46
C GLU A 364 -9.67 13.40 3.82
N THR A 365 -10.06 12.62 2.82
CA THR A 365 -10.38 11.19 2.96
C THR A 365 -9.21 10.43 3.56
N THR A 366 -7.98 10.70 3.08
CA THR A 366 -6.77 10.09 3.64
C THR A 366 -6.54 10.47 5.10
N ASP A 367 -6.76 11.74 5.47
CA ASP A 367 -6.58 12.21 6.84
C ASP A 367 -7.63 11.58 7.79
N VAL A 368 -8.87 11.35 7.33
CA VAL A 368 -9.90 10.58 8.06
C VAL A 368 -9.48 9.13 8.27
N HIS A 369 -8.97 8.46 7.23
CA HIS A 369 -8.49 7.08 7.34
C HIS A 369 -7.28 6.98 8.28
N ILE A 370 -6.36 7.94 8.25
CA ILE A 370 -5.23 8.02 9.19
C ILE A 370 -5.75 8.08 10.63
N PHE A 371 -6.70 8.97 10.91
CA PHE A 371 -7.29 9.08 12.23
C PHE A 371 -7.93 7.76 12.64
N LYS A 372 -8.82 7.20 11.82
CA LYS A 372 -9.56 5.98 12.13
C LYS A 372 -8.66 4.77 12.37
N VAL A 373 -7.59 4.63 11.59
CA VAL A 373 -6.68 3.47 11.68
C VAL A 373 -5.66 3.62 12.80
N LEU A 374 -5.05 4.79 12.97
CA LEU A 374 -3.92 4.96 13.89
C LEU A 374 -4.30 5.57 15.25
N PHE A 375 -5.38 6.35 15.34
CA PHE A 375 -5.64 7.20 16.51
C PHE A 375 -7.05 7.08 17.10
N GLY A 376 -8.02 6.62 16.31
CA GLY A 376 -9.39 6.37 16.75
C GLY A 376 -9.50 4.95 17.33
N PRO A 377 -9.79 4.79 18.62
CA PRO A 377 -10.01 3.45 19.18
C PRO A 377 -11.23 2.82 18.53
N VAL A 378 -11.15 1.53 18.23
CA VAL A 378 -12.32 0.74 17.82
C VAL A 378 -13.04 0.30 19.09
N VAL A 379 -14.35 0.56 19.14
CA VAL A 379 -15.23 0.30 20.30
C VAL A 379 -16.22 -0.79 19.98
#